data_AF-A0AAD4E7Q9-F1
#
_entry.id   AF-A0AAD4E7Q9-F1
#
_cell.length_a   1.000
_cell.length_b   1.000
_cell.length_c   1.000
_cell.angle_alpha   90.00
_cell.angle_beta   90.00
_cell.angle_gamma   90.00
#
_symmetry.space_group_name_H-M   'P 1'
#
loop_
_entity.id
_entity.type
_entity.pdbx_description
1 polymer ?
#
loop_
_entity_poly.entity_id
_entity_poly.type
_entity_poly.pdbx_seq_one_letter_code
_entity_poly.pdbx_strand_id
1 'polypeptide(L)'
;MQTGQGMKNLNRGITECIQRRGVSTEGLNVKGAQQTLSGSISKYTPEAHRALIVMHCAVNRRPFRSVADPLYIEKVRLLRPDMIVPSPRTVSRDINKIYREGSKNVKEYFSV
;
A
#
# COMPACT_ATOMS: atom_id res chain seq x y z
N MET A 1 -40.52 -27.62 -0.50
CA MET A 1 -40.18 -26.79 0.68
C MET A 1 -39.38 -25.58 0.22
N GLN A 2 -39.94 -24.37 0.30
CA GLN A 2 -39.23 -23.13 -0.03
C GLN A 2 -38.56 -22.59 1.23
N THR A 3 -37.23 -22.57 1.28
CA THR A 3 -36.46 -22.00 2.40
C THR A 3 -36.68 -20.48 2.48
N GLY A 4 -37.01 -20.01 3.67
CA GLY A 4 -37.67 -18.73 3.92
C GLY A 4 -36.89 -17.45 3.60
N GLN A 5 -37.66 -16.36 3.50
CA GLN A 5 -37.25 -14.97 3.25
C GLN A 5 -36.49 -14.32 4.43
N GLY A 6 -35.60 -15.06 5.11
CA GLY A 6 -34.95 -14.63 6.35
C GLY A 6 -33.97 -13.45 6.21
N MET A 7 -33.47 -13.18 5.00
CA MET A 7 -32.44 -12.14 4.78
C MET A 7 -32.99 -10.77 4.34
N LYS A 8 -34.31 -10.59 4.22
CA LYS A 8 -34.89 -9.32 3.73
C LYS A 8 -34.49 -8.12 4.59
N ASN A 9 -34.55 -8.28 5.92
CA ASN A 9 -34.20 -7.20 6.85
C ASN A 9 -32.70 -6.87 6.81
N LEU A 10 -31.84 -7.89 6.68
CA LEU A 10 -30.40 -7.72 6.59
C LEU A 10 -30.01 -7.00 5.28
N ASN A 11 -30.57 -7.45 4.15
CA ASN A 11 -30.32 -6.84 2.85
C ASN A 11 -30.79 -5.37 2.82
N ARG A 12 -31.94 -5.06 3.44
CA ARG A 12 -32.42 -3.69 3.58
C ARG A 12 -31.43 -2.82 4.37
N GLY A 13 -30.93 -3.31 5.51
CA GLY A 13 -29.94 -2.58 6.31
C GLY A 13 -28.61 -2.35 5.59
N ILE A 14 -28.15 -3.32 4.80
CA ILE A 14 -26.95 -3.18 3.95
C ILE A 14 -27.16 -2.04 2.93
N THR A 15 -28.29 -2.04 2.21
CA THR A 15 -28.62 -1.02 1.21
C THR A 15 -28.69 0.38 1.80
N GLU A 16 -29.38 0.55 2.94
CA GLU A 16 -29.48 1.85 3.62
C GLU A 16 -28.10 2.37 4.06
N CYS A 17 -27.23 1.49 4.55
CA CYS A 17 -25.87 1.86 4.96
C CYS A 17 -25.02 2.32 3.77
N ILE A 18 -25.07 1.61 2.64
CA ILE A 18 -24.36 1.99 1.41
C ILE A 18 -24.82 3.35 0.90
N GLN A 19 -26.13 3.59 0.91
CA GLN A 19 -26.72 4.87 0.48
C GLN A 19 -26.26 6.03 1.37
N ARG A 20 -26.24 5.86 2.70
CA ARG A 20 -25.71 6.88 3.63
C ARG A 20 -24.22 7.18 3.41
N ARG A 21 -23.45 6.19 2.97
CA ARG A 21 -22.01 6.34 2.69
C ARG A 21 -21.70 6.95 1.33
N GLY A 22 -22.69 7.14 0.46
CA GLY A 22 -22.49 7.71 -0.89
C GLY A 22 -21.64 6.82 -1.81
N VAL A 23 -21.58 5.51 -1.57
CA VAL A 23 -20.82 4.55 -2.39
C VAL A 23 -21.73 4.03 -3.50
N SER A 24 -21.29 4.12 -4.76
CA SER A 24 -22.06 3.59 -5.89
C SER A 24 -22.22 2.07 -5.80
N THR A 25 -23.42 1.55 -6.05
CA THR A 25 -23.76 0.12 -5.99
C THR A 25 -23.19 -0.69 -7.15
N GLU A 26 -22.60 -0.04 -8.16
CA GLU A 26 -21.91 -0.65 -9.28
C GLU A 26 -20.59 -1.30 -8.81
N GLY A 27 -20.68 -2.56 -8.39
CA GLY A 27 -19.53 -3.34 -7.92
C GLY A 27 -19.81 -4.18 -6.68
N LEU A 28 -20.98 -4.04 -6.04
CA LEU A 28 -21.41 -4.89 -4.93
C LEU A 28 -21.95 -6.23 -5.44
N ASN A 29 -21.14 -6.91 -6.25
CA ASN A 29 -21.18 -8.35 -6.28
C ASN A 29 -20.82 -8.79 -4.86
N VAL A 30 -21.80 -9.26 -4.09
CA VAL A 30 -21.59 -9.88 -2.76
C VAL A 30 -20.89 -11.22 -3.00
N LYS A 31 -19.63 -11.14 -3.42
CA LYS A 31 -18.70 -12.24 -3.44
C LYS A 31 -17.88 -12.07 -2.17
N GLY A 32 -17.76 -13.14 -1.40
CA GLY A 32 -17.35 -13.12 0.01
C GLY A 32 -16.05 -12.36 0.30
N ALA A 33 -15.76 -12.16 1.58
CA ALA A 33 -14.63 -11.36 2.11
C ALA A 33 -13.27 -11.56 1.40
N GLN A 34 -13.06 -12.71 0.74
CA GLN A 34 -11.89 -12.99 -0.09
C GLN A 34 -11.70 -12.09 -1.33
N GLN A 35 -12.76 -11.48 -1.89
CA GLN A 35 -12.65 -10.69 -3.12
C GLN A 35 -12.50 -9.18 -2.88
N THR A 36 -12.93 -8.67 -1.72
CA THR A 36 -12.59 -7.32 -1.25
C THR A 36 -11.13 -7.21 -0.80
N LEU A 37 -10.46 -8.33 -0.50
CA LEU A 37 -9.01 -8.39 -0.27
C LEU A 37 -8.23 -8.04 -1.55
N SER A 38 -8.62 -8.53 -2.72
CA SER A 38 -7.88 -8.30 -3.96
C SER A 38 -7.85 -6.84 -4.45
N GLY A 39 -8.84 -6.02 -4.03
CA GLY A 39 -8.88 -4.58 -4.31
C GLY A 39 -8.19 -3.72 -3.25
N SER A 40 -7.96 -4.26 -2.04
CA SER A 40 -7.34 -3.56 -0.91
C SER A 40 -5.90 -4.00 -0.61
N ILE A 41 -5.47 -5.15 -1.14
CA ILE A 41 -4.07 -5.56 -1.10
C ILE A 41 -3.31 -4.70 -2.12
N SER A 42 -2.52 -3.76 -1.61
CA SER A 42 -1.51 -3.05 -2.40
C SER A 42 -0.66 -4.10 -3.13
N LYS A 43 -0.78 -4.17 -4.45
CA LYS A 43 0.04 -5.07 -5.27
C LYS A 43 1.49 -4.61 -5.13
N TYR A 44 2.37 -5.52 -4.73
CA TYR A 44 3.79 -5.25 -4.67
C TYR A 44 4.29 -4.72 -6.02
N THR A 45 4.98 -3.58 -5.98
CA THR A 45 5.82 -3.09 -7.08
C THR A 45 7.24 -2.84 -6.56
N PRO A 46 8.29 -3.14 -7.35
CA PRO A 46 9.67 -2.85 -6.95
C PRO A 46 9.90 -1.38 -6.60
N GLU A 47 9.21 -0.46 -7.29
CA GLU A 47 9.28 0.98 -7.08
C GLU A 47 8.68 1.38 -5.73
N ALA A 48 7.50 0.87 -5.39
CA ALA A 48 6.86 1.15 -4.11
C ALA A 48 7.70 0.58 -2.95
N HIS A 49 8.23 -0.62 -3.13
CA HIS A 49 9.12 -1.23 -2.14
C HIS A 49 10.38 -0.40 -1.91
N ARG A 50 11.04 0.07 -2.97
CA ARG A 50 12.21 0.99 -2.87
C ARG A 50 11.85 2.30 -2.20
N ALA A 51 10.71 2.90 -2.54
CA ALA A 51 10.24 4.13 -1.91
C ALA A 51 10.05 3.94 -0.39
N LEU A 52 9.44 2.83 0.05
CA LEU A 52 9.28 2.52 1.46
C LEU A 52 10.62 2.33 2.18
N ILE A 53 11.58 1.65 1.55
CA ILE A 53 12.94 1.52 2.10
C ILE A 53 13.60 2.89 2.27
N VAL A 54 13.53 3.75 1.25
CA VAL A 54 14.11 5.09 1.29
C VAL A 54 13.49 5.92 2.41
N MET A 55 12.16 5.91 2.51
CA MET A 55 11.44 6.61 3.58
C MET A 55 11.81 6.05 4.95
N HIS A 56 11.94 4.73 5.09
CA HIS A 56 12.39 4.12 6.33
C HIS A 56 13.80 4.58 6.74
N CYS A 57 14.74 4.67 5.79
CA CYS A 57 16.07 5.20 6.02
C CYS A 57 16.04 6.68 6.43
N ALA A 58 15.24 7.50 5.74
CA ALA A 58 15.12 8.93 6.02
C ALA A 58 14.51 9.21 7.39
N VAL A 59 13.37 8.58 7.71
CA VAL A 59 12.63 8.78 8.96
C VAL A 59 13.45 8.32 10.18
N ASN A 60 14.09 7.15 10.07
CA ASN A 60 14.82 6.55 11.20
C ASN A 60 16.31 6.92 11.22
N ARG A 61 16.76 7.83 10.34
CA ARG A 61 18.18 8.22 10.19
C ARG A 61 19.11 7.02 10.04
N ARG A 62 18.67 5.98 9.31
CA ARG A 62 19.46 4.76 9.10
C ARG A 62 20.41 4.94 7.91
N PRO A 63 21.66 4.46 8.02
CA PRO A 63 22.58 4.48 6.89
C PRO A 63 22.07 3.57 5.77
N PHE A 64 22.23 3.97 4.50
CA PHE A 64 21.76 3.15 3.37
C PHE A 64 22.38 1.76 3.32
N ARG A 65 23.56 1.58 3.93
CA ARG A 65 24.21 0.26 4.06
C ARG A 65 23.36 -0.75 4.84
N SER A 66 22.37 -0.31 5.63
CA SER A 66 21.48 -1.21 6.38
C SER A 66 20.69 -2.18 5.50
N VAL A 67 20.46 -1.85 4.22
CA VAL A 67 19.76 -2.77 3.30
C VAL A 67 20.65 -3.92 2.82
N ALA A 68 21.96 -3.81 2.99
CA ALA A 68 22.93 -4.85 2.68
C ALA A 68 23.26 -5.73 3.91
N ASP A 69 22.58 -5.51 5.04
CA ASP A 69 22.70 -6.36 6.22
C ASP A 69 22.16 -7.77 5.89
N PRO A 70 22.94 -8.84 6.13
CA PRO A 70 22.50 -10.21 5.90
C PRO A 70 21.17 -10.56 6.58
N LEU A 71 20.95 -10.10 7.81
CA LEU A 71 19.71 -10.37 8.55
C LEU A 71 18.52 -9.59 7.97
N TYR A 72 18.77 -8.41 7.41
CA TYR A 72 17.74 -7.67 6.70
C TYR A 72 17.31 -8.39 5.42
N ILE A 73 18.29 -8.87 4.65
CA ILE A 73 18.04 -9.65 3.43
C ILE A 73 17.28 -10.94 3.75
N GLU A 74 17.65 -11.63 4.82
CA GLU A 74 16.98 -12.86 5.24
C GLU A 74 15.54 -12.61 5.68
N LYS A 75 15.30 -11.55 6.47
CA LYS A 75 13.94 -11.13 6.85
C LYS A 75 13.07 -10.87 5.62
N VAL A 76 13.64 -10.19 4.63
CA VAL A 76 12.96 -9.90 3.37
C VAL A 76 12.62 -11.19 2.62
N ARG A 77 13.58 -12.11 2.46
CA ARG A 77 13.39 -13.38 1.77
C ARG A 77 12.35 -14.26 2.46
N LEU A 78 12.33 -14.25 3.79
CA LEU A 78 11.33 -14.96 4.59
C LEU A 78 9.91 -14.47 4.30
N LEU A 79 9.72 -13.17 4.11
CA LEU A 79 8.42 -12.58 3.79
C LEU A 79 8.05 -12.75 2.30
N ARG A 80 9.05 -12.68 1.41
CA ARG A 80 8.86 -12.80 -0.04
C ARG A 80 10.15 -13.30 -0.73
N PRO A 81 10.24 -14.59 -1.07
CA PRO A 81 11.47 -15.19 -1.60
C PRO A 81 11.97 -14.58 -2.92
N ASP A 82 11.06 -14.25 -3.82
CA ASP A 82 11.38 -13.73 -5.17
C ASP A 82 11.78 -12.24 -5.18
N MET A 83 11.99 -11.65 -4.01
CA MET A 83 12.14 -10.21 -3.88
C MET A 83 13.62 -9.78 -3.96
N ILE A 84 13.90 -8.86 -4.88
CA ILE A 84 15.24 -8.29 -5.05
C ILE A 84 15.40 -7.10 -4.10
N VAL A 85 16.32 -7.22 -3.15
CA VAL A 85 16.70 -6.11 -2.25
C VAL A 85 17.54 -5.10 -3.05
N PRO A 86 17.20 -3.78 -2.99
CA PRO A 86 17.99 -2.77 -3.68
C PRO A 86 19.38 -2.63 -3.06
N SER A 87 20.37 -2.28 -3.87
CA SER A 87 21.71 -1.95 -3.36
C SER A 87 21.68 -0.65 -2.53
N PRO A 88 22.59 -0.46 -1.56
CA PRO A 88 22.72 0.80 -0.83
C PRO A 88 22.89 2.02 -1.75
N ARG A 89 23.60 1.85 -2.88
CA ARG A 89 23.79 2.89 -3.90
C ARG A 89 22.47 3.26 -4.59
N THR A 90 21.61 2.27 -4.83
CA THR A 90 20.28 2.48 -5.39
C THR A 90 19.43 3.34 -4.45
N VAL A 91 19.40 2.99 -3.15
CA VAL A 91 18.67 3.75 -2.13
C VAL A 91 19.19 5.19 -2.03
N SER A 92 20.51 5.40 -2.08
CA SER A 92 21.14 6.72 -2.09
C SER A 92 20.75 7.56 -3.32
N ARG A 93 20.62 6.95 -4.50
CA ARG A 93 20.16 7.67 -5.70
C ARG A 93 18.69 8.04 -5.59
N ASP A 94 17.88 7.13 -5.06
CA ASP A 94 16.43 7.31 -4.93
C ASP A 94 16.09 8.43 -3.97
N ILE A 95 16.74 8.48 -2.80
CA ILE A 95 16.51 9.54 -1.83
C ILE A 95 16.86 10.92 -2.39
N ASN A 96 17.98 11.02 -3.14
CA ASN A 96 18.37 12.27 -3.79
C ASN A 96 17.35 12.68 -4.86
N LYS A 97 16.82 11.72 -5.63
CA LYS A 97 15.77 11.98 -6.61
C LYS A 97 14.49 12.46 -5.92
N ILE A 98 14.05 11.77 -4.87
CA ILE A 98 12.86 12.14 -4.09
C ILE A 98 13.01 13.54 -3.50
N TYR A 99 14.17 13.84 -2.88
CA TYR A 99 14.45 15.16 -2.33
C TYR A 99 14.41 16.24 -3.39
N ARG A 100 15.09 16.04 -4.54
CA ARG A 100 15.13 17.03 -5.62
C ARG A 100 13.75 17.35 -6.17
N GLU A 101 12.92 16.34 -6.42
CA GLU A 101 11.56 16.58 -6.92
C GLU A 101 10.66 17.16 -5.82
N GLY A 102 10.74 16.64 -4.58
CA GLY A 102 9.99 17.16 -3.45
C GLY A 102 10.32 18.62 -3.11
N SER A 103 11.58 19.02 -3.24
CA SER A 103 12.02 20.41 -3.00
C SER A 103 11.39 21.41 -3.97
N LYS A 104 11.03 20.99 -5.19
CA LYS A 104 10.33 21.87 -6.14
C LYS A 104 8.93 22.18 -5.63
N ASN A 105 8.21 21.16 -5.18
CA ASN A 105 6.86 21.31 -4.62
C ASN A 105 6.87 22.15 -3.34
N VAL A 106 7.87 21.95 -2.48
CA VAL A 106 8.04 22.76 -1.26
C VAL A 106 8.33 24.21 -1.64
N LYS A 107 9.23 24.46 -2.60
CA LYS A 107 9.55 25.81 -3.07
C LYS A 107 8.31 26.51 -3.64
N GLU A 108 7.53 25.83 -4.45
CA GLU A 108 6.28 26.34 -5.04
C GLU A 108 5.24 26.68 -3.97
N TYR A 109 5.11 25.83 -2.95
CA TYR A 109 4.21 26.11 -1.82
C TYR A 109 4.59 27.40 -1.07
N PHE A 110 5.89 27.69 -0.96
CA PHE A 110 6.40 28.89 -0.27
C PHE A 110 6.62 30.10 -1.18
N SER A 111 6.42 30.01 -2.50
CA SER A 111 6.61 31.14 -3.42
C SER A 111 5.41 32.10 -3.48
N VAL A 112 4.83 32.39 -2.31
CA VAL A 112 3.75 33.39 -2.11
C VAL A 112 4.32 34.80 -2.21
#